data_AF-A0A6G3CVG7-F1
#
_entry.id   AF-A0A6G3CVG7-F1
#
_cell.length_a   1.000
_cell.length_b   1.000
_cell.length_c   1.000
_cell.angle_alpha   90.00
_cell.angle_beta   90.00
_cell.angle_gamma   90.00
#
_symmetry.space_group_name_H-M   'P 1'
#
loop_
_entity.id
_entity.type
_entity.pdbx_description
1 polymer ?
#
loop_
_entity_poly.entity_id
_entity_poly.type
_entity_poly.pdbx_seq_one_letter_code
_entity_poly.pdbx_strand_id
1 'polypeptide(L)'
;MPMDPLVSRARALWQELAAEPGAGFGTPGRPTVLVAPDSALAPPSWVGVVAVGDAALITAPTDRAADSVRSALTGLTTAALTDPAAVARLLPVADLLGPAALGYLAPDALRPAGR
;
A
#
# COMPACT_ATOMS: atom_id res chain seq x y z
N MET A 1 18.45 4.28 -12.08
CA MET A 1 17.62 5.13 -12.96
C MET A 1 16.82 6.09 -12.10
N PRO A 2 16.62 7.34 -12.52
CA PRO A 2 15.62 8.19 -11.89
C PRO A 2 14.24 7.52 -12.00
N MET A 3 13.44 7.65 -10.94
CA MET A 3 12.10 7.09 -10.88
C MET A 3 11.20 7.82 -11.89
N ASP A 4 10.29 7.09 -12.53
CA ASP A 4 9.30 7.68 -13.42
C ASP A 4 8.52 8.80 -12.68
N PRO A 5 8.34 9.99 -13.28
CA PRO A 5 7.62 11.10 -12.65
C PRO A 5 6.18 10.77 -12.24
N LEU A 6 5.48 9.93 -13.00
CA LEU A 6 4.14 9.46 -12.66
C LEU A 6 4.16 8.58 -11.40
N VAL A 7 5.11 7.64 -11.33
CA VAL A 7 5.30 6.78 -10.14
C VAL A 7 5.63 7.63 -8.93
N SER A 8 6.49 8.63 -9.09
CA SER A 8 6.89 9.55 -8.01
C SER A 8 5.69 10.32 -7.46
N ARG A 9 4.82 10.85 -8.34
CA ARG A 9 3.59 11.55 -7.94
C ARG A 9 2.56 10.61 -7.29
N ALA A 10 2.38 9.42 -7.83
CA ALA A 10 1.48 8.43 -7.24
C ALA A 10 1.93 8.05 -5.82
N ARG A 11 3.24 7.81 -5.62
CA ARG A 11 3.80 7.54 -4.28
C ARG A 11 3.60 8.72 -3.33
N ALA A 12 3.84 9.96 -3.77
CA ALA A 12 3.63 11.15 -2.95
C ALA A 12 2.18 11.26 -2.42
N LEU A 13 1.18 11.05 -3.27
CA LEU A 13 -0.23 11.04 -2.87
C LEU A 13 -0.52 10.02 -1.76
N TRP A 14 -0.02 8.79 -1.90
CA TRP A 14 -0.23 7.76 -0.88
C TRP A 14 0.54 8.02 0.41
N GLN A 15 1.69 8.68 0.35
CA GLN A 15 2.42 9.10 1.54
C GLN A 15 1.65 10.16 2.33
N GLU A 16 1.02 11.12 1.65
CA GLU A 16 0.14 12.11 2.28
C GLU A 16 -1.04 11.45 2.98
N LEU A 17 -1.69 10.47 2.33
CA LEU A 17 -2.81 9.73 2.90
C LEU A 17 -2.44 8.82 4.07
N ALA A 18 -1.16 8.41 4.19
CA ALA A 18 -0.70 7.63 5.33
C ALA A 18 -0.67 8.44 6.63
N ALA A 19 -0.73 9.77 6.55
CA ALA A 19 -0.85 10.68 7.68
C ALA A 19 0.28 10.55 8.75
N GLU A 20 1.44 9.99 8.38
CA GLU A 20 2.58 9.78 9.28
C GLU A 20 3.85 10.52 8.81
N PRO A 21 4.60 11.19 9.71
CA PRO A 21 5.87 11.79 9.38
C PRO A 21 6.86 10.76 8.82
N GLY A 22 7.46 11.08 7.68
CA GLY A 22 8.44 10.19 7.04
C GLY A 22 7.82 8.98 6.33
N ALA A 23 6.50 9.00 6.07
CA ALA A 23 5.86 7.97 5.27
C ALA A 23 6.59 7.77 3.93
N GLY A 24 6.95 6.53 3.64
CA GLY A 24 7.84 6.18 2.55
C GLY A 24 7.53 4.81 1.98
N PHE A 25 7.61 4.66 0.67
CA PHE A 25 7.59 3.34 0.06
C PHE A 25 8.90 2.61 0.36
N GLY A 26 8.78 1.33 0.70
CA GLY A 26 9.94 0.49 1.01
C GLY A 26 10.78 0.15 -0.22
N THR A 27 11.66 -0.85 -0.06
CA THR A 27 12.38 -1.44 -1.20
C THR A 27 11.73 -2.76 -1.62
N PRO A 28 12.02 -3.29 -2.83
CA PRO A 28 11.46 -4.57 -3.26
C PRO A 28 11.71 -5.68 -2.23
N GLY A 29 10.65 -6.38 -1.84
CA GLY A 29 10.71 -7.41 -0.79
C GLY A 29 10.82 -6.88 0.64
N ARG A 30 10.88 -5.56 0.86
CA ARG A 30 10.93 -4.93 2.19
C ARG A 30 9.97 -3.75 2.24
N PRO A 31 8.65 -4.02 2.32
CA PRO A 31 7.66 -2.95 2.43
C PRO A 31 7.89 -2.13 3.69
N THR A 32 7.63 -0.83 3.61
CA THR A 32 7.56 0.01 4.81
C THR A 32 6.26 -0.31 5.53
N VAL A 33 6.32 -0.50 6.85
CA VAL A 33 5.16 -0.70 7.71
C VAL A 33 5.18 0.35 8.80
N LEU A 34 4.18 1.23 8.78
CA LEU A 34 4.00 2.33 9.74
C LEU A 34 2.83 2.03 10.67
N VAL A 35 2.94 2.50 11.90
CA VAL A 35 1.78 2.62 12.79
C VAL A 35 1.15 3.98 12.50
N ALA A 36 -0.06 3.95 11.95
CA ALA A 36 -0.74 5.12 11.43
C ALA A 36 -2.26 4.97 11.65
N PRO A 37 -2.75 5.12 12.89
CA PRO A 37 -4.16 4.89 13.21
C PRO A 37 -5.11 5.85 12.48
N ASP A 38 -4.61 7.04 12.11
CA ASP A 38 -5.35 8.08 11.41
C ASP A 38 -5.14 8.06 9.89
N SER A 39 -4.47 7.02 9.37
CA SER A 39 -4.25 6.81 7.94
C SER A 39 -5.58 6.72 7.18
N ALA A 40 -5.64 7.41 6.03
CA ALA A 40 -6.75 7.35 5.09
C ALA A 40 -6.59 6.25 4.02
N LEU A 41 -5.55 5.40 4.11
CA LEU A 41 -5.33 4.29 3.17
C LEU A 41 -6.41 3.21 3.28
N ALA A 42 -6.95 3.02 4.49
CA ALA A 42 -7.97 2.03 4.80
C ALA A 42 -8.92 2.60 5.86
N PRO A 43 -10.09 2.00 6.09
CA PRO A 43 -10.96 2.42 7.17
C PRO A 43 -10.28 2.33 8.54
N PRO A 44 -10.75 3.07 9.56
CA PRO A 44 -10.18 3.03 10.90
C PRO A 44 -10.09 1.59 11.44
N SER A 45 -8.98 1.27 12.11
CA SER A 45 -8.66 -0.08 12.64
C SER A 45 -8.33 -1.15 11.60
N TRP A 46 -8.16 -0.80 10.31
CA TRP A 46 -7.69 -1.73 9.27
C TRP A 46 -6.19 -1.58 9.00
N VAL A 47 -5.59 -2.65 8.50
CA VAL A 47 -4.27 -2.59 7.86
C VAL A 47 -4.49 -2.20 6.38
N GLY A 48 -3.88 -1.09 5.95
CA GLY A 48 -3.92 -0.64 4.57
C GLY A 48 -2.64 -1.01 3.83
N VAL A 49 -2.75 -1.68 2.69
CA VAL A 49 -1.62 -2.04 1.82
C VAL A 49 -1.75 -1.33 0.49
N VAL A 50 -0.74 -0.56 0.10
CA VAL A 50 -0.64 0.06 -1.21
C VAL A 50 0.66 -0.33 -1.87
N ALA A 51 0.58 -0.86 -3.09
CA ALA A 51 1.72 -1.10 -3.95
C ALA A 51 1.70 -0.12 -5.13
N VAL A 52 2.85 0.50 -5.42
CA VAL A 52 3.05 1.33 -6.61
C VAL A 52 4.35 0.90 -7.27
N GLY A 53 4.23 0.21 -8.40
CA GLY A 53 5.36 -0.47 -9.06
C GLY A 53 5.86 -1.66 -8.23
N ASP A 54 7.14 -1.64 -7.89
CA ASP A 54 7.85 -2.71 -7.18
C ASP A 54 8.00 -2.49 -5.66
N ALA A 55 7.44 -1.39 -5.14
CA ALA A 55 7.48 -1.07 -3.72
C ALA A 55 6.07 -0.93 -3.13
N ALA A 56 6.01 -1.11 -1.82
CA ALA A 56 4.77 -0.96 -1.06
C ALA A 56 4.97 -0.11 0.21
N LEU A 57 3.87 0.54 0.59
CA LEU A 57 3.66 1.25 1.83
C LEU A 57 2.48 0.60 2.54
N ILE A 58 2.67 0.25 3.81
CA ILE A 58 1.67 -0.41 4.64
C ILE A 58 1.45 0.42 5.89
N THR A 59 0.19 0.61 6.26
CA THR A 59 -0.23 1.26 7.50
C THR A 59 -0.98 0.27 8.37
N ALA A 60 -0.74 0.32 9.67
CA ALA A 60 -1.41 -0.51 10.66
C ALA A 60 -1.91 0.36 11.82
N PRO A 61 -3.01 -0.04 12.50
CA PRO A 61 -3.63 0.80 13.52
C PRO A 61 -2.93 0.75 14.87
N THR A 62 -2.03 -0.21 15.10
CA THR A 62 -1.33 -0.41 16.38
C THR A 62 0.07 -0.97 16.14
N ASP A 63 0.99 -0.80 17.10
CA ASP A 63 2.32 -1.39 17.08
C ASP A 63 2.27 -2.91 16.89
N ARG A 64 1.39 -3.59 17.64
CA ARG A 64 1.24 -5.04 17.58
C ARG A 64 0.82 -5.51 16.18
N ALA A 65 -0.09 -4.78 15.54
CA ALA A 65 -0.50 -5.08 14.17
C ALA A 65 0.66 -4.83 13.19
N ALA A 66 1.37 -3.71 13.33
CA ALA A 66 2.53 -3.39 12.49
C ALA A 66 3.64 -4.45 12.60
N ASP A 67 3.94 -4.93 13.81
CA ASP A 67 4.95 -5.97 14.03
C ASP A 67 4.56 -7.31 13.40
N SER A 68 3.29 -7.70 13.54
CA SER A 68 2.74 -8.91 12.91
C SER A 68 2.84 -8.82 11.39
N VAL A 69 2.43 -7.69 10.82
CA VAL A 69 2.51 -7.40 9.39
C VAL A 69 3.96 -7.42 8.90
N ARG A 70 4.87 -6.75 9.61
CA ARG A 70 6.29 -6.69 9.23
C ARG A 70 6.92 -8.08 9.22
N SER A 71 6.63 -8.89 10.25
CA SER A 71 7.13 -10.26 10.34
C SER A 71 6.59 -11.15 9.21
N ALA A 72 5.31 -11.03 8.88
CA ALA A 72 4.65 -11.92 7.93
C ALA A 72 4.90 -11.55 6.46
N LEU A 73 4.97 -10.26 6.15
CA LEU A 73 4.94 -9.77 4.76
C LEU A 73 6.31 -9.36 4.21
N THR A 74 7.35 -9.33 5.05
CA THR A 74 8.72 -9.12 4.56
C THR A 74 9.15 -10.29 3.67
N GLY A 75 9.79 -9.97 2.55
CA GLY A 75 10.24 -10.93 1.52
C GLY A 75 9.24 -11.12 0.38
N LEU A 76 8.01 -10.64 0.51
CA LEU A 76 6.99 -10.78 -0.53
C LEU A 76 7.15 -9.75 -1.64
N THR A 77 6.78 -10.16 -2.86
CA THR A 77 6.65 -9.25 -4.01
C THR A 77 5.40 -8.38 -3.84
N THR A 78 5.35 -7.23 -4.53
CA THR A 78 4.15 -6.38 -4.53
C THR A 78 2.89 -7.11 -5.02
N ALA A 79 3.03 -8.00 -6.00
CA ALA A 79 1.93 -8.83 -6.47
C ALA A 79 1.35 -9.73 -5.36
N ALA A 80 2.20 -10.34 -4.54
CA ALA A 80 1.76 -11.15 -3.40
C ALA A 80 1.20 -10.30 -2.26
N LEU A 81 1.73 -9.09 -2.04
CA LEU A 81 1.21 -8.14 -1.05
C LEU A 81 -0.22 -7.66 -1.38
N THR A 82 -0.58 -7.61 -2.66
CA THR A 82 -1.92 -7.21 -3.13
C THR A 82 -2.82 -8.39 -3.49
N ASP A 83 -2.38 -9.63 -3.28
CA ASP A 83 -3.20 -10.82 -3.44
C ASP A 83 -3.88 -11.15 -2.09
N PRO A 84 -5.21 -11.00 -1.96
CA PRO A 84 -5.92 -11.28 -0.71
C PRO A 84 -5.71 -12.72 -0.23
N ALA A 85 -5.61 -13.68 -1.15
CA ALA A 85 -5.43 -15.08 -0.78
C ALA A 85 -4.03 -15.36 -0.23
N ALA A 86 -3.00 -14.69 -0.76
CA ALA A 86 -1.63 -14.79 -0.24
C ALA A 86 -1.53 -14.18 1.16
N VAL A 87 -2.11 -12.99 1.35
CA VAL A 87 -2.08 -12.29 2.65
C VAL A 87 -2.86 -13.04 3.72
N ALA A 88 -4.05 -13.55 3.42
CA ALA A 88 -4.89 -14.29 4.37
C ALA A 88 -4.24 -15.59 4.88
N ARG A 89 -3.29 -16.18 4.13
CA ARG A 89 -2.53 -17.36 4.58
C ARG A 89 -1.45 -17.03 5.59
N LEU A 90 -1.01 -15.77 5.64
CA LEU A 90 0.14 -15.32 6.44
C LEU A 90 -0.29 -14.53 7.67
N LEU A 91 -1.45 -13.87 7.62
CA LEU A 91 -1.98 -13.08 8.70
C LEU A 91 -3.38 -13.55 9.08
N PRO A 92 -3.68 -13.68 10.39
CA PRO A 92 -5.03 -13.98 10.86
C PRO A 92 -5.90 -12.73 10.73
N VAL A 93 -6.40 -12.47 9.52
CA VAL A 93 -7.31 -11.36 9.22
C VAL A 93 -8.75 -11.78 9.47
N ALA A 94 -9.55 -10.87 10.06
CA ALA A 94 -10.98 -11.12 10.27
C ALA A 94 -11.78 -10.90 8.97
N ASP A 95 -11.36 -9.95 8.12
CA ASP A 95 -12.03 -9.59 6.88
C ASP A 95 -11.06 -8.88 5.91
N LEU A 96 -11.42 -8.77 4.63
CA LEU A 96 -10.62 -8.19 3.54
C LEU A 96 -11.49 -7.35 2.58
N LEU A 97 -11.14 -6.06 2.41
CA LEU A 97 -11.83 -5.12 1.50
C LEU A 97 -11.20 -5.01 0.10
N GLY A 98 -10.20 -5.84 -0.20
CA GLY A 98 -9.34 -5.72 -1.38
C GLY A 98 -9.34 -6.94 -2.34
N PRO A 99 -8.70 -6.80 -3.52
CA PRO A 99 -7.87 -5.67 -3.92
C PRO A 99 -8.66 -4.63 -4.74
N ALA A 100 -8.27 -3.36 -4.59
CA ALA A 100 -8.66 -2.29 -5.51
C ALA A 100 -7.46 -1.92 -6.39
N ALA A 101 -7.67 -1.84 -7.70
CA ALA A 101 -6.66 -1.38 -8.64
C ALA A 101 -6.97 0.05 -9.09
N LEU A 102 -6.01 0.96 -8.95
CA LEU A 102 -6.11 2.33 -9.46
C LEU A 102 -5.24 2.50 -10.70
N GLY A 103 -5.86 2.92 -11.81
CA GLY A 103 -5.14 3.28 -13.03
C GLY A 103 -4.63 4.72 -12.95
N TYR A 104 -3.32 4.90 -12.84
CA TYR A 104 -2.69 6.21 -12.98
C TYR A 104 -2.34 6.46 -14.44
N LEU A 105 -2.94 7.49 -15.01
CA LEU A 105 -2.74 7.88 -16.40
C LEU A 105 -2.07 9.25 -16.45
N ALA A 106 -1.29 9.48 -17.52
CA ALA A 106 -0.94 10.85 -17.88
C ALA A 106 -2.23 11.66 -18.16
N PRO A 107 -2.27 12.97 -17.87
CA PRO A 107 -3.49 13.77 -18.01
C PRO A 107 -4.15 13.67 -19.39
N ASP A 108 -3.34 13.57 -20.45
CA ASP A 108 -3.74 13.43 -21.85
C ASP A 108 -4.17 12.01 -22.24
N ALA A 109 -3.79 11.01 -21.45
CA ALA A 109 -4.19 9.62 -21.62
C ALA A 109 -5.53 9.27 -20.95
N LEU A 110 -6.05 10.14 -20.08
CA LEU A 110 -7.38 9.96 -19.49
C LEU A 110 -8.46 10.17 -20.56
N ARG A 111 -9.10 9.08 -20.98
CA ARG A 111 -10.28 9.12 -21.85
C ARG A 111 -11.52 8.91 -20.98
N PRO A 112 -12.46 9.87 -20.92
CA PRO A 112 -13.75 9.61 -20.29
C PRO A 112 -14.37 8.38 -20.94
N ALA A 113 -14.97 7.49 -20.14
CA ALA A 113 -15.80 6.43 -20.70
C ALA A 113 -16.87 7.11 -21.57
N GLY A 114 -16.89 6.80 -22.87
CA GLY A 114 -17.88 7.36 -23.79
C GLY A 114 -19.29 7.12 -23.25
N ARG A 115 -20.14 8.15 -23.34
CA ARG A 115 -21.55 8.08 -22.93
C ARG A 115 -22.34 7.15 -23.84
#